data_AF-A0A9D8NYJ4-F1
#
_entry.id   AF-A0A9D8NYJ4-F1
#
_cell.length_a   1.000
_cell.length_b   1.000
_cell.length_c   1.000
_cell.angle_alpha   90.00
_cell.angle_beta   90.00
_cell.angle_gamma   90.00
#
_symmetry.space_group_name_H-M   'P 1'
#
loop_
_entity.id
_entity.type
_entity.pdbx_description
1 polymer ?
#
loop_
_entity_poly.entity_id
_entity_poly.type
_entity_poly.pdbx_seq_one_letter_code
_entity_poly.pdbx_strand_id
1 'polypeptide(L)'
;MKRSLFFAFLCVVIAATLSACSEMSTTPPHGERTPITTDVAWTVIHREPKISLNSIRFDPSGQFGIALSYYDGRGSYTTDKGNSWQPLNLTQWLGQAGSFDFGKPTIADAQTAWLEVSSIQDRRLFLGSTSNGGHSWTFKEFPHSDIFNTSIRSSLSTICVFQRGQLADWGSWSRRREFYISVDGGTSWSQRSLPDYVVDMALVEGRTIVTATASDSTRYAISSLLISTDEGQSWRTVLRDTLWYFHGVFFPTPSAGIVIAARYRTDIDSTRLRQAVFRTLDAGNTWTKTYEFSIPWRDKYYSSIMSAAILFAVPPTWILHIHYSFTGSGGLNIDRYRSDDNGLTWAYLENLRGYYYEPAFAPPDWKVGIRGNQMTQDGGRTWQVKSWLITRAIFPNPYEVFAVKDSLILRGTAP
;
A
#
# COMPACT_ATOMS: atom_id res chain seq x y z
N MET A 1 -26.57 86.39 -4.64
CA MET A 1 -25.29 86.76 -5.28
C MET A 1 -24.52 85.50 -5.64
N LYS A 2 -24.00 85.50 -6.88
CA LYS A 2 -22.94 84.66 -7.51
C LYS A 2 -22.22 83.66 -6.58
N ARG A 3 -22.31 82.35 -6.86
CA ARG A 3 -21.44 81.53 -7.74
C ARG A 3 -19.98 81.45 -7.27
N SER A 4 -19.50 80.24 -6.93
CA SER A 4 -18.43 79.57 -7.68
C SER A 4 -18.17 78.13 -7.21
N LEU A 5 -18.22 77.23 -8.20
CA LEU A 5 -17.49 75.96 -8.38
C LEU A 5 -17.53 74.89 -7.28
N PHE A 6 -18.19 73.77 -7.55
CA PHE A 6 -17.52 72.56 -8.06
C PHE A 6 -18.56 71.61 -8.67
N PHE A 7 -18.52 71.48 -10.00
CA PHE A 7 -19.33 70.57 -10.82
C PHE A 7 -18.36 69.59 -11.47
N ALA A 8 -18.55 68.29 -11.27
CA ALA A 8 -18.45 67.25 -12.30
C ALA A 8 -18.68 65.88 -11.65
N PHE A 9 -19.94 65.46 -11.69
CA PHE A 9 -20.33 64.05 -11.66
C PHE A 9 -20.03 63.44 -13.04
N LEU A 10 -19.82 62.12 -13.06
CA LEU A 10 -20.17 61.21 -14.15
C LEU A 10 -19.16 61.05 -15.32
N CYS A 11 -18.33 60.00 -15.25
CA CYS A 11 -18.30 58.94 -16.27
C CYS A 11 -17.33 57.81 -15.86
N VAL A 12 -17.69 56.58 -16.25
CA VAL A 12 -16.93 55.32 -16.13
C VAL A 12 -17.07 54.56 -14.79
N VAL A 13 -18.28 54.00 -14.62
CA VAL A 13 -18.41 52.59 -14.20
C VAL A 13 -17.93 51.72 -15.38
N ILE A 14 -17.31 50.57 -15.06
CA ILE A 14 -16.70 49.56 -15.96
C ILE A 14 -15.23 49.84 -16.32
N ALA A 15 -14.31 49.53 -15.40
CA ALA A 15 -12.98 48.95 -15.69
C ALA A 15 -12.15 48.80 -14.40
N ALA A 16 -12.56 47.96 -13.45
CA ALA A 16 -11.70 47.60 -12.31
C ALA A 16 -12.08 46.28 -11.63
N THR A 17 -12.46 45.24 -12.39
CA THR A 17 -12.55 43.85 -11.88
C THR A 17 -12.28 42.84 -12.99
N LEU A 18 -11.33 43.11 -13.89
CA LEU A 18 -10.81 42.14 -14.88
C LEU A 18 -9.36 42.53 -15.24
N SER A 19 -8.41 42.29 -14.35
CA SER A 19 -6.98 42.22 -14.69
C SER A 19 -6.24 41.44 -13.61
N ALA A 20 -6.49 40.13 -13.61
CA ALA A 20 -5.70 39.15 -12.87
C ALA A 20 -5.82 37.76 -13.53
N CYS A 21 -5.86 37.74 -14.87
CA CYS A 21 -5.91 36.52 -15.67
C CYS A 21 -5.16 36.73 -16.99
N SER A 22 -3.84 36.78 -16.92
CA SER A 22 -2.95 36.35 -18.01
C SER A 22 -1.51 36.45 -17.52
N GLU A 23 -0.70 35.46 -17.88
CA GLU A 23 0.77 35.41 -17.67
C GLU A 23 1.28 34.76 -16.38
N MET A 24 1.00 33.46 -16.24
CA MET A 24 2.04 32.53 -15.79
C MET A 24 2.04 31.31 -16.72
N SER A 25 2.64 31.48 -17.88
CA SER A 25 3.04 30.37 -18.75
C SER A 25 4.36 30.73 -19.42
N THR A 26 5.43 30.65 -18.65
CA THR A 26 6.76 30.40 -19.20
C THR A 26 7.15 29.00 -18.77
N THR A 27 6.91 28.04 -19.66
CA THR A 27 7.56 26.75 -19.63
C THR A 27 9.06 27.01 -19.48
N PRO A 28 9.75 26.46 -18.46
CA PRO A 28 11.18 26.65 -18.36
C PRO A 28 11.82 26.09 -19.64
N PRO A 29 12.81 26.79 -20.24
CA PRO A 29 13.56 26.22 -21.34
C PRO A 29 14.13 24.88 -20.88
N HIS A 30 14.17 23.90 -21.80
CA HIS A 30 14.80 22.60 -21.58
C HIS A 30 16.28 22.81 -21.25
N GLY A 31 16.55 23.10 -19.98
CA GLY A 31 17.86 23.32 -19.40
C GLY A 31 18.61 22.02 -19.30
N GLU A 32 19.93 22.14 -19.47
CA GLU A 32 20.92 21.10 -19.38
C GLU A 32 20.67 20.11 -18.23
N ARG A 33 20.93 18.83 -18.51
CA ARG A 33 20.76 17.71 -17.58
C ARG A 33 21.64 17.93 -16.34
N THR A 34 21.07 18.51 -15.29
CA THR A 34 21.69 18.52 -13.97
C THR A 34 21.62 17.09 -13.39
N PRO A 35 22.73 16.52 -12.87
CA PRO A 35 22.72 15.19 -12.27
C PRO A 35 21.67 15.08 -11.15
N ILE A 36 21.04 13.91 -11.04
CA ILE A 36 19.92 13.61 -10.15
C ILE A 36 20.44 13.39 -8.71
N THR A 37 21.03 14.45 -8.13
CA THR A 37 22.04 14.42 -7.04
C THR A 37 23.45 14.08 -7.55
N THR A 38 24.48 14.66 -6.96
CA THR A 38 25.89 14.27 -7.22
C THR A 38 26.20 12.86 -6.71
N ASP A 39 25.34 12.31 -5.85
CA ASP A 39 25.69 11.16 -5.00
C ASP A 39 25.02 9.86 -5.45
N VAL A 40 24.05 9.92 -6.37
CA VAL A 40 23.40 8.73 -6.96
C VAL A 40 23.42 8.86 -8.48
N ALA A 41 24.13 7.96 -9.15
CA ALA A 41 24.11 7.86 -10.60
C ALA A 41 22.82 7.15 -11.04
N TRP A 42 21.87 7.93 -11.57
CA TRP A 42 20.60 7.41 -12.05
C TRP A 42 20.65 7.11 -13.55
N THR A 43 20.18 5.93 -13.92
CA THR A 43 20.01 5.48 -15.31
C THR A 43 18.54 5.20 -15.56
N VAL A 44 17.98 5.74 -16.64
CA VAL A 44 16.65 5.30 -17.11
C VAL A 44 16.81 3.91 -17.71
N ILE A 45 16.11 2.93 -17.15
CA ILE A 45 16.18 1.52 -17.59
C ILE A 45 14.89 1.03 -18.24
N HIS A 46 13.78 1.75 -18.01
CA HIS A 46 12.53 1.51 -18.70
C HIS A 46 11.76 2.82 -18.88
N ARG A 47 11.03 2.92 -19.97
CA ARG A 47 10.09 4.01 -20.22
C ARG A 47 8.82 3.39 -20.77
N GLU A 48 7.72 3.57 -20.05
CA GLU A 48 6.39 3.17 -20.49
C GLU A 48 5.60 4.41 -20.92
N PRO A 49 5.73 4.87 -22.18
CA PRO A 49 5.20 6.17 -22.58
C PRO A 49 3.69 6.27 -22.34
N LYS A 50 3.29 7.28 -21.54
CA LYS A 50 1.91 7.72 -21.29
C LYS A 50 1.13 6.94 -20.22
N ILE A 51 1.81 6.20 -19.35
CA ILE A 51 1.13 5.35 -18.37
C ILE A 51 1.66 5.59 -16.96
N SER A 52 0.74 5.71 -16.00
CA SER A 52 1.05 5.81 -14.57
C SER A 52 1.28 4.40 -14.01
N LEU A 53 2.52 4.08 -13.65
CA LEU A 53 2.82 2.82 -12.96
C LEU A 53 2.24 2.89 -11.53
N ASN A 54 1.35 1.95 -11.20
CA ASN A 54 0.70 1.83 -9.91
C ASN A 54 1.37 0.82 -8.98
N SER A 55 2.21 -0.10 -9.45
CA SER A 55 2.89 -1.01 -8.53
C SER A 55 4.23 -1.41 -9.10
N ILE A 56 5.22 -1.55 -8.23
CA ILE A 56 6.48 -2.22 -8.55
C ILE A 56 6.83 -3.13 -7.37
N ARG A 57 7.22 -4.36 -7.68
CA ARG A 57 7.62 -5.40 -6.71
C ARG A 57 8.80 -6.17 -7.27
N PHE A 58 9.69 -6.60 -6.39
CA PHE A 58 10.78 -7.52 -6.69
C PHE A 58 10.72 -8.70 -5.71
N ASP A 59 11.24 -9.84 -6.14
CA ASP A 59 11.52 -10.95 -5.23
C ASP A 59 12.64 -10.55 -4.24
N PRO A 60 12.84 -11.30 -3.14
CA PRO A 60 13.87 -10.98 -2.14
C PRO A 60 15.30 -10.92 -2.69
N SER A 61 15.63 -11.64 -3.77
CA SER A 61 16.94 -11.57 -4.43
C SER A 61 17.09 -10.37 -5.37
N GLY A 62 15.97 -9.70 -5.69
CA GLY A 62 15.89 -8.63 -6.66
C GLY A 62 15.99 -9.08 -8.11
N GLN A 63 16.11 -10.38 -8.40
CA GLN A 63 16.28 -10.93 -9.74
C GLN A 63 15.04 -10.76 -10.60
N PHE A 64 13.88 -11.08 -10.04
CA PHE A 64 12.59 -11.01 -10.70
C PHE A 64 11.79 -9.83 -10.17
N GLY A 65 11.21 -9.04 -11.07
CA GLY A 65 10.39 -7.89 -10.71
C GLY A 65 9.20 -7.71 -11.64
N ILE A 66 8.14 -7.11 -11.11
CA ILE A 66 6.92 -6.79 -11.85
C ILE A 66 6.57 -5.34 -11.60
N ALA A 67 6.27 -4.62 -12.68
CA ALA A 67 5.71 -3.28 -12.67
C ALA A 67 4.32 -3.31 -13.35
N LEU A 68 3.31 -2.75 -12.71
CA LEU A 68 1.94 -2.71 -13.24
C LEU A 68 1.47 -1.26 -13.36
N SER A 69 0.71 -0.97 -14.41
CA SER A 69 0.02 0.30 -14.57
C SER A 69 -1.37 0.29 -13.94
N TYR A 70 -1.92 1.48 -13.74
CA TYR A 70 -3.32 1.63 -13.37
C TYR A 70 -4.22 1.68 -14.61
N TYR A 71 -5.35 0.98 -14.55
CA TYR A 71 -6.49 1.05 -15.47
C TYR A 71 -6.37 0.52 -16.90
N ASP A 72 -5.18 0.47 -17.51
CA ASP A 72 -5.07 0.18 -18.96
C ASP A 72 -4.62 -1.25 -19.30
N GLY A 73 -4.53 -2.14 -18.32
CA GLY A 73 -4.24 -3.54 -18.59
C GLY A 73 -2.77 -3.84 -18.89
N ARG A 74 -1.86 -2.88 -18.67
CA ARG A 74 -0.45 -3.05 -19.04
C ARG A 74 0.44 -3.31 -17.83
N GLY A 75 1.56 -3.95 -18.11
CA GLY A 75 2.60 -4.15 -17.14
C GLY A 75 3.92 -4.42 -17.83
N SER A 76 4.95 -4.61 -17.03
CA SER A 76 6.23 -5.10 -17.48
C SER A 76 6.82 -5.98 -16.40
N TYR A 77 7.69 -6.91 -16.78
CA TYR A 77 8.45 -7.71 -15.85
C TYR A 77 9.93 -7.72 -16.22
N THR A 78 10.77 -8.07 -15.25
CA THR A 78 12.22 -8.21 -15.41
C THR A 78 12.68 -9.49 -14.75
N THR A 79 13.68 -10.16 -15.32
CA THR A 79 14.32 -11.38 -14.80
C THR A 79 15.81 -11.20 -14.53
N ASP A 80 16.29 -9.98 -14.73
CA ASP A 80 17.71 -9.63 -14.73
C ASP A 80 18.00 -8.46 -13.80
N LYS A 81 17.26 -8.35 -12.68
CA LYS A 81 17.38 -7.24 -11.73
C LYS A 81 17.14 -5.90 -12.41
N GLY A 82 16.04 -5.76 -13.14
CA GLY A 82 15.62 -4.51 -13.77
C GLY A 82 16.55 -4.00 -14.87
N ASN A 83 17.57 -4.75 -15.30
CA ASN A 83 18.44 -4.33 -16.41
C ASN A 83 17.66 -4.24 -17.72
N SER A 84 16.71 -5.14 -17.93
CA SER A 84 15.76 -5.12 -19.03
C SER A 84 14.35 -5.40 -18.54
N TRP A 85 13.38 -4.82 -19.24
CA TRP A 85 11.95 -4.99 -18.96
C TRP A 85 11.25 -5.52 -20.20
N GLN A 86 10.50 -6.61 -20.01
CA GLN A 86 9.69 -7.24 -21.03
C GLN A 86 8.22 -6.82 -20.83
N PRO A 87 7.48 -6.53 -21.91
CA PRO A 87 6.08 -6.13 -21.81
C PRO A 87 5.24 -7.29 -21.27
N LEU A 88 4.37 -6.98 -20.31
CA LEU A 88 3.33 -7.87 -19.82
C LEU A 88 2.00 -7.39 -20.40
N ASN A 89 1.58 -7.98 -21.52
CA ASN A 89 0.33 -7.61 -22.16
C ASN A 89 -0.84 -8.41 -21.59
N LEU A 90 -1.58 -7.81 -20.65
CA LEU A 90 -2.74 -8.44 -20.02
C LEU A 90 -4.02 -8.25 -20.83
N THR A 91 -4.04 -7.31 -21.79
CA THR A 91 -5.23 -6.99 -22.60
C THR A 91 -5.74 -8.17 -23.41
N GLN A 92 -4.86 -9.11 -23.81
CA GLN A 92 -5.25 -10.33 -24.52
C GLN A 92 -6.17 -11.23 -23.68
N TRP A 93 -6.03 -11.19 -22.35
CA TRP A 93 -6.79 -12.02 -21.42
C TRP A 93 -8.04 -11.33 -20.91
N LEU A 94 -7.99 -10.01 -20.82
CA LEU A 94 -9.02 -9.21 -20.16
C LEU A 94 -10.04 -8.59 -21.12
N GLY A 95 -9.81 -8.69 -22.43
CA GLY A 95 -10.60 -8.00 -23.45
C GLY A 95 -10.11 -6.57 -23.72
N GLN A 96 -10.48 -6.01 -24.88
CA GLN A 96 -9.87 -4.78 -25.41
C GLN A 96 -10.31 -3.47 -24.74
N ALA A 97 -11.27 -3.47 -23.81
CA ALA A 97 -11.74 -2.23 -23.19
C ALA A 97 -12.36 -2.50 -21.81
N GLY A 98 -11.58 -2.36 -20.75
CA GLY A 98 -12.08 -2.46 -19.37
C GLY A 98 -11.24 -1.62 -18.43
N SER A 99 -11.88 -1.06 -17.39
CA SER A 99 -11.15 -0.51 -16.25
C SER A 99 -10.73 -1.67 -15.35
N PHE A 100 -9.42 -1.86 -15.22
CA PHE A 100 -8.86 -2.92 -14.39
C PHE A 100 -8.38 -2.37 -13.06
N ASP A 101 -8.69 -3.08 -11.98
CA ASP A 101 -8.02 -2.90 -10.70
C ASP A 101 -7.05 -4.07 -10.48
N PHE A 102 -5.80 -3.71 -10.22
CA PHE A 102 -4.71 -4.64 -10.02
C PHE A 102 -4.44 -4.75 -8.54
N GLY A 103 -4.58 -5.96 -8.01
CA GLY A 103 -4.07 -6.24 -6.68
C GLY A 103 -2.56 -6.13 -6.65
N LYS A 104 -1.99 -6.14 -5.44
CA LYS A 104 -0.54 -6.10 -5.27
C LYS A 104 0.05 -7.42 -5.81
N PRO A 105 1.03 -7.38 -6.75
CA PRO A 105 1.73 -8.59 -7.16
C PRO A 105 2.30 -9.26 -5.93
N THR A 106 2.17 -10.58 -5.86
CA THR A 106 2.87 -11.38 -4.84
C THR A 106 3.94 -12.19 -5.53
N ILE A 107 5.19 -11.98 -5.12
CA ILE A 107 6.35 -12.67 -5.67
C ILE A 107 6.84 -13.63 -4.58
N ALA A 108 6.75 -14.93 -4.85
CA ALA A 108 7.22 -15.95 -3.91
C ALA A 108 8.74 -16.08 -3.98
N ASP A 109 9.28 -16.14 -5.20
CA ASP A 109 10.70 -16.32 -5.48
C ASP A 109 11.03 -15.77 -6.89
N ALA A 110 12.26 -16.01 -7.36
CA ALA A 110 12.73 -15.53 -8.67
C ALA A 110 12.02 -16.16 -9.89
N GLN A 111 11.23 -17.22 -9.69
CA GLN A 111 10.51 -17.95 -10.73
C GLN A 111 8.98 -17.83 -10.58
N THR A 112 8.49 -17.71 -9.35
CA THR A 112 7.08 -17.88 -9.01
C THR A 112 6.46 -16.56 -8.56
N ALA A 113 5.41 -16.14 -9.25
CA ALA A 113 4.64 -14.98 -8.84
C ALA A 113 3.17 -15.09 -9.26
N TRP A 114 2.34 -14.31 -8.57
CA TRP A 114 0.91 -14.23 -8.79
C TRP A 114 0.45 -12.80 -8.96
N LEU A 115 -0.56 -12.65 -9.81
CA LEU A 115 -1.19 -11.40 -10.15
C LEU A 115 -2.68 -11.52 -9.96
N GLU A 116 -3.22 -10.62 -9.16
CA GLU A 116 -4.64 -10.39 -9.06
C GLU A 116 -5.05 -9.36 -10.10
N VAL A 117 -5.98 -9.74 -10.98
CA VAL A 117 -6.52 -8.82 -11.97
C VAL A 117 -8.03 -8.85 -11.91
N SER A 118 -8.64 -7.75 -11.50
CA SER A 118 -10.08 -7.61 -11.44
C SER A 118 -10.60 -6.72 -12.57
N SER A 119 -11.60 -7.20 -13.29
CA SER A 119 -12.39 -6.41 -14.23
C SER A 119 -13.51 -5.72 -13.46
N ILE A 120 -13.43 -4.40 -13.35
CA ILE A 120 -14.46 -3.60 -12.63
C ILE A 120 -15.80 -3.70 -13.37
N GLN A 121 -15.76 -3.72 -14.71
CA GLN A 121 -16.96 -3.73 -15.55
C GLN A 121 -17.65 -5.10 -15.52
N ASP A 122 -16.89 -6.17 -15.74
CA ASP A 122 -17.47 -7.51 -15.89
C ASP A 122 -17.67 -8.23 -14.57
N ARG A 123 -17.20 -7.64 -13.47
CA ARG A 123 -17.27 -8.27 -12.17
C ARG A 123 -16.57 -9.64 -12.14
N ARG A 124 -15.41 -9.71 -12.79
CA ARG A 124 -14.59 -10.93 -12.88
C ARG A 124 -13.25 -10.74 -12.21
N LEU A 125 -12.78 -11.80 -11.56
CA LEU A 125 -11.46 -11.88 -10.97
C LEU A 125 -10.65 -12.91 -11.75
N PHE A 126 -9.46 -12.53 -12.18
CA PHE A 126 -8.49 -13.40 -12.81
C PHE A 126 -7.27 -13.54 -11.92
N LEU A 127 -6.78 -14.78 -11.81
CA LEU A 127 -5.50 -15.07 -11.20
C LEU A 127 -4.49 -15.36 -12.31
N GLY A 128 -3.54 -14.45 -12.46
CA GLY A 128 -2.32 -14.68 -13.22
C GLY A 128 -1.30 -15.41 -12.37
N SER A 129 -0.63 -16.40 -12.94
CA SER A 129 0.51 -17.07 -12.30
C SER A 129 1.64 -17.28 -13.30
N THR A 130 2.86 -17.24 -12.80
CA THR A 130 4.07 -17.64 -13.52
C THR A 130 4.90 -18.56 -12.62
N SER A 131 5.61 -19.50 -13.23
CA SER A 131 6.56 -20.41 -12.58
C SER A 131 7.93 -20.40 -13.27
N ASN A 132 8.15 -19.43 -14.15
CA ASN A 132 9.37 -19.29 -14.94
C ASN A 132 9.85 -17.84 -14.99
N GLY A 133 9.66 -17.07 -13.92
CA GLY A 133 10.15 -15.69 -13.84
C GLY A 133 9.43 -14.77 -14.81
N GLY A 134 8.14 -14.99 -15.05
CA GLY A 134 7.33 -14.13 -15.91
C GLY A 134 7.51 -14.33 -17.42
N HIS A 135 8.38 -15.24 -17.87
CA HIS A 135 8.55 -15.54 -19.31
C HIS A 135 7.24 -16.00 -19.96
N SER A 136 6.41 -16.73 -19.21
CA SER A 136 5.01 -16.98 -19.56
C SER A 136 4.10 -16.83 -18.36
N TRP A 137 2.84 -16.51 -18.65
CA TRP A 137 1.80 -16.33 -17.66
C TRP A 137 0.58 -17.18 -18.01
N THR A 138 0.04 -17.85 -17.01
CA THR A 138 -1.24 -18.54 -17.09
C THR A 138 -2.27 -17.73 -16.33
N PHE A 139 -3.34 -17.31 -17.02
CA PHE A 139 -4.48 -16.64 -16.39
C PHE A 139 -5.64 -17.62 -16.30
N LYS A 140 -6.20 -17.75 -15.10
CA LYS A 140 -7.43 -18.50 -14.86
C LYS A 140 -8.47 -17.56 -14.27
N GLU A 141 -9.68 -17.64 -14.78
CA GLU A 141 -10.81 -16.98 -14.15
C GLU A 141 -11.07 -17.64 -12.80
N PHE A 142 -11.20 -16.82 -11.77
CA PHE A 142 -11.53 -17.28 -10.44
C PHE A 142 -13.00 -17.73 -10.43
N PRO A 143 -13.31 -18.96 -9.98
CA PRO A 143 -14.61 -19.59 -10.21
C PRO A 143 -15.80 -18.95 -9.46
N HIS A 144 -15.56 -17.93 -8.64
CA HIS A 144 -16.60 -17.23 -7.88
C HIS A 144 -16.68 -15.76 -8.28
N SER A 145 -17.66 -15.43 -9.12
CA SER A 145 -17.90 -14.10 -9.72
C SER A 145 -18.30 -13.01 -8.73
N ASP A 146 -18.69 -13.37 -7.51
CA ASP A 146 -19.32 -12.43 -6.58
C ASP A 146 -18.33 -11.74 -5.62
N ILE A 147 -17.03 -12.00 -5.77
CA ILE A 147 -16.02 -11.48 -4.85
C ILE A 147 -15.38 -10.22 -5.41
N PHE A 148 -15.88 -9.07 -4.96
CA PHE A 148 -15.27 -7.75 -5.17
C PHE A 148 -14.41 -7.37 -3.98
N ASN A 149 -13.34 -6.62 -4.22
CA ASN A 149 -12.40 -6.18 -3.18
C ASN A 149 -11.67 -7.35 -2.53
N THR A 150 -11.10 -8.20 -3.38
CA THR A 150 -10.29 -9.33 -2.96
C THR A 150 -8.91 -8.88 -2.51
N SER A 151 -8.31 -9.71 -1.66
CA SER A 151 -6.88 -9.64 -1.42
C SER A 151 -6.32 -11.03 -1.62
N ILE A 152 -5.21 -11.09 -2.36
CA ILE A 152 -4.43 -12.31 -2.47
C ILE A 152 -3.30 -12.30 -1.43
N ARG A 153 -3.14 -13.43 -0.77
CA ARG A 153 -1.92 -13.79 -0.06
C ARG A 153 -1.41 -15.07 -0.69
N SER A 154 -0.10 -15.14 -0.91
CA SER A 154 0.50 -16.37 -1.37
C SER A 154 1.80 -16.67 -0.65
N SER A 155 2.12 -17.95 -0.64
CA SER A 155 3.42 -18.55 -0.37
C SER A 155 3.80 -19.38 -1.59
N LEU A 156 4.95 -20.07 -1.57
CA LEU A 156 5.45 -20.88 -2.69
C LEU A 156 4.39 -21.82 -3.30
N SER A 157 3.58 -22.48 -2.46
CA SER A 157 2.60 -23.48 -2.89
C SER A 157 1.14 -23.11 -2.63
N THR A 158 0.89 -22.17 -1.71
CA THR A 158 -0.46 -21.88 -1.22
C THR A 158 -0.88 -20.47 -1.60
N ILE A 159 -2.10 -20.34 -2.12
CA ILE A 159 -2.73 -19.07 -2.47
C ILE A 159 -4.04 -18.98 -1.71
N CYS A 160 -4.25 -17.87 -1.01
CA CYS A 160 -5.53 -17.52 -0.42
C CYS A 160 -6.10 -16.31 -1.14
N VAL A 161 -7.34 -16.46 -1.57
CA VAL A 161 -8.19 -15.37 -2.07
C VAL A 161 -9.27 -15.16 -1.03
N PHE A 162 -9.35 -13.97 -0.47
CA PHE A 162 -10.41 -13.61 0.45
C PHE A 162 -10.98 -12.26 0.10
N GLN A 163 -12.25 -12.07 0.42
CA GLN A 163 -12.85 -10.75 0.36
C GLN A 163 -12.35 -9.94 1.54
N ARG A 164 -11.67 -8.81 1.29
CA ARG A 164 -11.30 -7.94 2.39
C ARG A 164 -12.56 -7.25 2.90
N GLY A 165 -12.86 -7.42 4.18
CA GLY A 165 -13.83 -6.58 4.86
C GLY A 165 -13.31 -5.15 4.92
N GLN A 166 -13.64 -4.30 3.95
CA GLN A 166 -13.25 -2.90 4.00
C GLN A 166 -14.20 -2.12 4.92
N LEU A 167 -13.59 -1.34 5.82
CA LEU A 167 -14.20 -0.20 6.51
C LEU A 167 -14.65 0.83 5.46
N ALA A 168 -15.78 0.61 4.81
CA ALA A 168 -16.43 1.68 4.06
C ALA A 168 -17.37 2.41 5.02
N ASP A 169 -17.11 3.70 5.25
CA ASP A 169 -18.07 4.68 5.79
C ASP A 169 -19.36 4.78 4.90
N TRP A 170 -19.45 3.98 3.83
CA TRP A 170 -20.42 4.05 2.73
C TRP A 170 -21.32 2.80 2.61
N GLY A 171 -21.57 2.08 3.71
CA GLY A 171 -22.86 1.40 3.88
C GLY A 171 -23.01 -0.09 3.52
N SER A 172 -21.96 -0.82 3.12
CA SER A 172 -22.05 -2.29 3.12
C SER A 172 -20.70 -2.97 3.36
N TRP A 173 -20.59 -3.63 4.50
CA TRP A 173 -19.49 -4.53 4.80
C TRP A 173 -19.67 -5.82 4.01
N SER A 174 -18.61 -6.35 3.40
CA SER A 174 -18.63 -7.74 2.97
C SER A 174 -18.67 -8.62 4.23
N ARG A 175 -19.86 -9.12 4.56
CA ARG A 175 -20.12 -9.98 5.72
C ARG A 175 -19.77 -11.44 5.41
N ARG A 176 -18.69 -11.67 4.68
CA ARG A 176 -18.29 -13.04 4.33
C ARG A 176 -17.33 -13.56 5.40
N ARG A 177 -17.70 -14.69 5.98
CA ARG A 177 -16.82 -15.51 6.81
C ARG A 177 -16.02 -16.50 5.97
N GLU A 178 -16.12 -16.36 4.66
CA GLU A 178 -15.66 -17.31 3.67
C GLU A 178 -14.42 -16.77 2.99
N PHE A 179 -13.48 -17.68 2.74
CA PHE A 179 -12.34 -17.42 1.88
C PHE A 179 -12.05 -18.70 1.09
N TYR A 180 -11.24 -18.55 0.04
CA TYR A 180 -10.86 -19.65 -0.84
C TYR A 180 -9.37 -19.86 -0.74
N ILE A 181 -8.99 -21.12 -0.55
CA ILE A 181 -7.60 -21.56 -0.52
C ILE A 181 -7.34 -22.49 -1.68
N SER A 182 -6.19 -22.30 -2.32
CA SER A 182 -5.61 -23.20 -3.28
C SER A 182 -4.24 -23.62 -2.76
N VAL A 183 -3.96 -24.92 -2.86
CA VAL A 183 -2.68 -25.54 -2.47
C VAL A 183 -1.92 -26.10 -3.68
N ASP A 184 -2.44 -25.83 -4.87
CA ASP A 184 -1.95 -26.32 -6.16
C ASP A 184 -1.72 -25.17 -7.16
N GLY A 185 -1.34 -24.00 -6.64
CA GLY A 185 -1.00 -22.83 -7.45
C GLY A 185 -2.19 -22.19 -8.17
N GLY A 186 -3.40 -22.32 -7.64
CA GLY A 186 -4.63 -21.75 -8.20
C GLY A 186 -5.35 -22.66 -9.20
N THR A 187 -5.00 -23.95 -9.25
CA THR A 187 -5.61 -24.92 -10.17
C THR A 187 -6.97 -25.41 -9.66
N SER A 188 -7.07 -25.67 -8.37
CA SER A 188 -8.31 -25.97 -7.67
C SER A 188 -8.45 -25.08 -6.43
N TRP A 189 -9.71 -24.87 -6.02
CA TRP A 189 -10.05 -24.00 -4.91
C TRP A 189 -10.94 -24.75 -3.94
N SER A 190 -10.60 -24.64 -2.67
CA SER A 190 -11.44 -25.09 -1.58
C SER A 190 -11.99 -23.90 -0.82
N GLN A 191 -13.30 -23.85 -0.64
CA GLN A 191 -13.92 -22.89 0.24
C GLN A 191 -13.63 -23.26 1.71
N ARG A 192 -13.37 -22.25 2.52
CA ARG A 192 -13.18 -22.33 3.96
C ARG A 192 -14.05 -21.30 4.65
N SER A 193 -14.45 -21.60 5.87
CA SER A 193 -15.28 -20.72 6.68
C SER A 193 -14.62 -20.47 8.03
N LEU A 194 -14.80 -19.26 8.53
CA LEU A 194 -14.36 -18.83 9.85
C LEU A 194 -15.56 -18.66 10.78
N PRO A 195 -15.34 -18.74 12.10
CA PRO A 195 -16.37 -18.36 13.07
C PRO A 195 -16.75 -16.88 12.96
N ASP A 196 -15.77 -16.05 12.58
CA ASP A 196 -15.81 -14.58 12.56
C ASP A 196 -15.58 -14.04 11.12
N TYR A 197 -15.81 -12.75 10.88
CA TYR A 197 -15.56 -12.11 9.58
C TYR A 197 -14.07 -11.86 9.33
N VAL A 198 -13.57 -12.14 8.13
CA VAL A 198 -12.17 -11.91 7.74
C VAL A 198 -11.90 -10.42 7.59
N VAL A 199 -10.88 -9.91 8.28
CA VAL A 199 -10.39 -8.53 8.11
C VAL A 199 -9.10 -8.49 7.29
N ASP A 200 -8.16 -9.37 7.62
CA ASP A 200 -6.86 -9.51 6.96
C ASP A 200 -6.28 -10.90 7.23
N MET A 201 -5.29 -11.31 6.43
CA MET A 201 -4.68 -12.63 6.49
C MET A 201 -3.18 -12.57 6.18
N ALA A 202 -2.42 -13.48 6.79
CA ALA A 202 -1.05 -13.78 6.44
C ALA A 202 -0.86 -15.30 6.24
N LEU A 203 -0.03 -15.68 5.28
CA LEU A 203 0.40 -17.07 5.05
C LEU A 203 1.86 -17.20 5.47
N VAL A 204 2.13 -18.14 6.37
CA VAL A 204 3.43 -18.28 7.02
C VAL A 204 3.76 -19.75 7.21
N GLU A 205 4.70 -20.28 6.43
CA GLU A 205 5.20 -21.67 6.55
C GLU A 205 4.11 -22.72 6.81
N GLY A 206 3.15 -22.84 5.89
CA GLY A 206 2.04 -23.81 6.01
C GLY A 206 0.97 -23.44 7.04
N ARG A 207 1.02 -22.24 7.60
CA ARG A 207 0.01 -21.70 8.52
C ARG A 207 -0.75 -20.57 7.87
N THR A 208 -2.03 -20.50 8.23
CA THR A 208 -2.90 -19.39 7.87
C THR A 208 -3.24 -18.64 9.14
N ILE A 209 -2.87 -17.35 9.19
CA ILE A 209 -3.16 -16.47 10.31
C ILE A 209 -4.15 -15.42 9.84
N VAL A 210 -5.25 -15.27 10.56
CA VAL A 210 -6.35 -14.39 10.19
C VAL A 210 -6.65 -13.43 11.33
N THR A 211 -6.74 -12.14 11.03
CA THR A 211 -7.42 -11.17 11.89
C THR A 211 -8.90 -11.23 11.57
N ALA A 212 -9.72 -11.55 12.56
CA ALA A 212 -11.15 -11.71 12.39
C ALA A 212 -11.94 -10.85 13.39
N THR A 213 -13.18 -10.52 13.03
CA THR A 213 -14.10 -9.76 13.89
C THR A 213 -15.43 -10.48 14.05
N ALA A 214 -15.88 -10.61 15.30
CA ALA A 214 -17.14 -11.29 15.63
C ALA A 214 -18.38 -10.37 15.46
N SER A 215 -18.21 -9.05 15.45
CA SER A 215 -19.36 -8.12 15.35
C SER A 215 -19.71 -7.74 13.92
N ASP A 216 -21.01 -7.58 13.73
CA ASP A 216 -21.68 -6.98 12.57
C ASP A 216 -21.70 -5.43 12.61
N SER A 217 -21.30 -4.84 13.74
CA SER A 217 -21.37 -3.41 14.00
C SER A 217 -20.01 -2.81 14.31
N THR A 218 -19.79 -1.62 13.74
CA THR A 218 -18.53 -0.85 13.73
C THR A 218 -18.10 -0.29 15.10
N ARG A 219 -18.86 -0.56 16.17
CA ARG A 219 -18.70 0.17 17.44
C ARG A 219 -18.16 -0.66 18.59
N TYR A 220 -18.20 -2.01 18.52
CA TYR A 220 -17.77 -2.89 19.62
C TYR A 220 -17.24 -4.24 19.12
N ALA A 221 -16.38 -4.20 18.10
CA ALA A 221 -15.83 -5.41 17.52
C ALA A 221 -14.97 -6.16 18.54
N ILE A 222 -15.49 -7.31 18.99
CA ILE A 222 -14.64 -8.37 19.54
C ILE A 222 -13.79 -8.85 18.37
N SER A 223 -12.49 -8.61 18.44
CA SER A 223 -11.55 -9.09 17.44
C SER A 223 -10.76 -10.27 17.95
N SER A 224 -10.51 -11.20 17.04
CA SER A 224 -9.80 -12.43 17.26
C SER A 224 -8.61 -12.50 16.31
N LEU A 225 -7.47 -12.95 16.79
CA LEU A 225 -6.46 -13.58 15.94
C LEU A 225 -6.71 -15.08 15.95
N LEU A 226 -6.90 -15.62 14.76
CA LEU A 226 -7.13 -17.04 14.53
C LEU A 226 -5.94 -17.61 13.77
N ILE A 227 -5.49 -18.79 14.17
CA ILE A 227 -4.46 -19.55 13.47
C ILE A 227 -5.01 -20.90 13.04
N SER A 228 -4.66 -21.30 11.82
CA SER A 228 -4.86 -22.64 11.30
C SER A 228 -3.50 -23.22 10.87
N THR A 229 -3.32 -24.51 11.15
CA THR A 229 -2.17 -25.32 10.73
C THR A 229 -2.57 -26.44 9.78
N ASP A 230 -3.81 -26.40 9.28
CA ASP A 230 -4.46 -27.40 8.45
C ASP A 230 -5.20 -26.74 7.28
N GLU A 231 -4.60 -25.71 6.69
CA GLU A 231 -5.10 -25.03 5.49
C GLU A 231 -6.51 -24.44 5.67
N GLY A 232 -6.80 -23.95 6.87
CA GLY A 232 -8.05 -23.33 7.25
C GLY A 232 -9.18 -24.31 7.56
N GLN A 233 -8.92 -25.61 7.69
CA GLN A 233 -9.94 -26.60 8.04
C GLN A 233 -10.40 -26.45 9.50
N SER A 234 -9.47 -26.15 10.41
CA SER A 234 -9.77 -25.83 11.81
C SER A 234 -9.03 -24.57 12.26
N TRP A 235 -9.58 -23.93 13.30
CA TRP A 235 -9.11 -22.65 13.79
C TRP A 235 -8.96 -22.66 15.30
N ARG A 236 -7.82 -22.14 15.76
CA ARG A 236 -7.55 -21.84 17.17
C ARG A 236 -7.48 -20.33 17.36
N THR A 237 -8.17 -19.81 18.36
CA THR A 237 -7.98 -18.42 18.81
C THR A 237 -6.67 -18.31 19.59
N VAL A 238 -5.78 -17.41 19.18
CA VAL A 238 -4.49 -17.13 19.84
C VAL A 238 -4.48 -15.80 20.58
N LEU A 239 -5.35 -14.88 20.18
CA LEU A 239 -5.59 -13.63 20.87
C LEU A 239 -7.06 -13.28 20.66
N ARG A 240 -7.74 -12.85 21.73
CA ARG A 240 -9.09 -12.30 21.65
C ARG A 240 -9.12 -11.04 22.49
N ASP A 241 -9.64 -9.96 21.91
CA ASP A 241 -9.69 -8.67 22.56
C ASP A 241 -11.05 -8.00 22.31
N THR A 242 -11.60 -7.38 23.35
CA THR A 242 -12.91 -6.70 23.31
C THR A 242 -12.77 -5.18 23.23
N LEU A 243 -11.55 -4.66 23.30
CA LEU A 243 -11.22 -3.24 23.25
C LEU A 243 -10.53 -2.86 21.93
N TRP A 244 -9.77 -3.79 21.34
CA TRP A 244 -8.94 -3.57 20.17
C TRP A 244 -9.50 -4.29 18.94
N TYR A 245 -9.69 -3.53 17.86
CA TYR A 245 -10.04 -4.03 16.53
C TYR A 245 -8.78 -4.33 15.72
N PHE A 246 -8.53 -5.61 15.44
CA PHE A 246 -7.39 -6.07 14.64
C PHE A 246 -7.67 -5.88 13.14
N HIS A 247 -6.85 -5.08 12.46
CA HIS A 247 -7.13 -4.66 11.07
C HIS A 247 -5.99 -4.85 10.07
N GLY A 248 -4.84 -5.35 10.53
CA GLY A 248 -3.75 -5.73 9.65
C GLY A 248 -2.81 -6.71 10.34
N VAL A 249 -2.44 -7.80 9.65
CA VAL A 249 -1.48 -8.79 10.14
C VAL A 249 -0.34 -8.96 9.15
N PHE A 250 0.88 -9.00 9.65
CA PHE A 250 2.07 -9.08 8.82
C PHE A 250 3.18 -9.88 9.49
N PHE A 251 3.86 -10.70 8.70
CA PHE A 251 4.98 -11.55 9.12
C PHE A 251 6.19 -11.27 8.24
N PRO A 252 7.17 -10.45 8.71
CA PRO A 252 8.43 -10.26 7.99
C PRO A 252 9.30 -11.49 7.95
N THR A 253 9.11 -12.39 8.93
CA THR A 253 9.80 -13.66 9.00
C THR A 253 8.79 -14.73 9.39
N PRO A 254 9.15 -16.00 9.22
CA PRO A 254 8.28 -17.07 9.67
C PRO A 254 7.96 -17.06 11.17
N SER A 255 8.89 -16.62 12.02
CA SER A 255 8.74 -16.63 13.47
C SER A 255 8.22 -15.31 14.05
N ALA A 256 8.59 -14.17 13.47
CA ALA A 256 8.20 -12.86 13.97
C ALA A 256 7.12 -12.21 13.10
N GLY A 257 6.13 -11.63 13.76
CA GLY A 257 5.01 -10.91 13.12
C GLY A 257 4.43 -9.84 14.02
N ILE A 258 3.66 -8.93 13.44
CA ILE A 258 2.80 -8.01 14.17
C ILE A 258 1.36 -8.04 13.67
N VAL A 259 0.46 -7.65 14.56
CA VAL A 259 -0.88 -7.19 14.20
C VAL A 259 -1.02 -5.74 14.63
N ILE A 260 -1.68 -4.96 13.79
CA ILE A 260 -2.03 -3.58 14.08
C ILE A 260 -3.49 -3.54 14.48
N ALA A 261 -3.75 -2.85 15.59
CA ALA A 261 -5.06 -2.76 16.19
C ALA A 261 -5.49 -1.31 16.36
N ALA A 262 -6.79 -1.05 16.29
CA ALA A 262 -7.39 0.25 16.53
C ALA A 262 -8.48 0.12 17.59
N ARG A 263 -8.57 1.10 18.49
CA ARG A 263 -9.68 1.19 19.44
C ARG A 263 -10.60 2.32 18.99
N TYR A 264 -11.76 1.95 18.45
CA TYR A 264 -12.83 2.88 18.11
C TYR A 264 -13.62 3.19 19.39
N ARG A 265 -13.51 4.42 19.89
CA ARG A 265 -14.06 4.79 21.19
C ARG A 265 -15.54 5.15 21.15
N THR A 266 -16.26 4.71 22.18
CA THR A 266 -17.51 5.31 22.67
C THR A 266 -17.43 5.81 24.12
N ASP A 267 -16.27 5.82 24.80
CA ASP A 267 -16.15 6.28 26.20
C ASP A 267 -15.30 7.58 26.40
N ILE A 268 -16.03 8.67 26.67
CA ILE A 268 -15.74 9.90 27.46
C ILE A 268 -14.65 10.89 27.02
N ASP A 269 -13.62 10.50 26.26
CA ASP A 269 -12.71 11.50 25.67
C ASP A 269 -12.61 11.28 24.17
N SER A 270 -13.57 11.88 23.47
CA SER A 270 -13.85 11.80 22.03
C SER A 270 -12.80 12.47 21.15
N THR A 271 -11.62 12.76 21.70
CA THR A 271 -10.59 13.58 21.06
C THR A 271 -9.39 12.77 20.57
N ARG A 272 -9.32 11.46 20.83
CA ARG A 272 -8.15 10.64 20.46
C ARG A 272 -8.54 9.27 19.91
N LEU A 273 -8.00 8.96 18.74
CA LEU A 273 -8.00 7.63 18.16
C LEU A 273 -6.81 6.89 18.75
N ARG A 274 -7.04 5.70 19.29
CA ARG A 274 -5.95 4.88 19.82
C ARG A 274 -5.67 3.74 18.88
N GLN A 275 -4.40 3.45 18.71
CA GLN A 275 -3.94 2.29 17.98
C GLN A 275 -2.86 1.58 18.78
N ALA A 276 -2.70 0.30 18.53
CA ALA A 276 -1.74 -0.55 19.20
C ALA A 276 -1.06 -1.49 18.22
N VAL A 277 0.16 -1.89 18.58
CA VAL A 277 0.91 -2.95 17.92
C VAL A 277 0.98 -4.12 18.88
N PHE A 278 0.56 -5.29 18.41
CA PHE A 278 0.84 -6.55 19.09
C PHE A 278 1.84 -7.34 18.27
N ARG A 279 2.71 -8.06 18.95
CA ARG A 279 3.85 -8.75 18.37
C ARG A 279 3.87 -10.21 18.76
N THR A 280 4.33 -11.06 17.84
CA THR A 280 4.68 -12.45 18.07
C THR A 280 6.15 -12.68 17.70
N LEU A 281 6.79 -13.64 18.38
CA LEU A 281 8.12 -14.16 18.07
C LEU A 281 8.12 -15.69 17.88
N ASP A 282 6.95 -16.31 17.96
CA ASP A 282 6.74 -17.75 17.95
C ASP A 282 5.77 -18.16 16.85
N ALA A 283 5.83 -17.45 15.72
CA ALA A 283 5.04 -17.70 14.51
C ALA A 283 3.52 -17.64 14.76
N GLY A 284 3.11 -16.67 15.57
CA GLY A 284 1.70 -16.38 15.87
C GLY A 284 1.09 -17.21 16.98
N ASN A 285 1.88 -18.01 17.72
CA ASN A 285 1.35 -18.82 18.83
C ASN A 285 0.97 -17.97 20.05
N THR A 286 1.77 -16.95 20.35
CA THR A 286 1.51 -15.96 21.39
C THR A 286 1.67 -14.54 20.86
N TRP A 287 0.89 -13.61 21.44
CA TRP A 287 0.86 -12.22 21.03
C TRP A 287 0.89 -11.30 22.25
N THR A 288 1.78 -10.32 22.22
CA THR A 288 1.93 -9.32 23.30
C THR A 288 1.77 -7.92 22.73
N LYS A 289 0.98 -7.07 23.37
CA LYS A 289 0.93 -5.64 23.03
C LYS A 289 2.26 -4.99 23.38
N THR A 290 2.99 -4.51 22.38
CA THR A 290 4.31 -3.88 22.57
C THR A 290 4.24 -2.36 22.50
N TYR A 291 3.21 -1.81 21.85
CA TYR A 291 3.10 -0.38 21.67
C TYR A 291 1.65 0.09 21.61
N GLU A 292 1.39 1.29 22.12
CA GLU A 292 0.12 1.98 22.02
C GLU A 292 0.41 3.46 21.78
N PHE A 293 -0.26 4.04 20.78
CA PHE A 293 -0.13 5.45 20.45
C PHE A 293 -1.50 6.09 20.30
N SER A 294 -1.53 7.39 20.59
CA SER A 294 -2.73 8.21 20.53
C SER A 294 -2.60 9.21 19.41
N ILE A 295 -3.46 9.09 18.40
CA ILE A 295 -3.56 10.05 17.32
C ILE A 295 -4.59 11.10 17.75
N PRO A 296 -4.20 12.38 17.90
CA PRO A 296 -5.16 13.45 18.17
C PRO A 296 -6.21 13.51 17.06
N TRP A 297 -7.48 13.45 17.41
CA TRP A 297 -8.54 13.87 16.49
C TRP A 297 -8.36 15.37 16.28
N ARG A 298 -7.93 15.74 15.07
CA ARG A 298 -7.74 17.14 14.72
C ARG A 298 -9.07 17.84 14.41
N ASP A 299 -10.13 17.10 14.07
CA ASP A 299 -11.46 17.65 13.77
C ASP A 299 -12.58 16.73 14.25
N LYS A 300 -13.69 17.29 14.77
CA LYS A 300 -14.89 16.57 15.26
C LYS A 300 -15.64 15.78 14.17
N TYR A 301 -15.25 15.91 12.90
CA TYR A 301 -15.91 15.26 11.78
C TYR A 301 -15.11 14.04 11.34
N TYR A 302 -15.71 12.87 11.58
CA TYR A 302 -15.35 11.52 11.10
C TYR A 302 -13.94 11.36 10.50
N SER A 303 -13.00 10.79 11.25
CA SER A 303 -11.79 10.19 10.69
C SER A 303 -12.00 8.69 10.55
N SER A 304 -12.01 8.17 9.33
CA SER A 304 -11.74 6.75 9.11
C SER A 304 -10.23 6.53 9.15
N ILE A 305 -9.78 5.60 10.00
CA ILE A 305 -8.51 4.91 9.73
C ILE A 305 -8.76 4.12 8.46
N MET A 306 -8.01 4.41 7.41
CA MET A 306 -8.17 3.71 6.14
C MET A 306 -7.31 2.45 6.11
N SER A 307 -6.15 2.46 6.76
CA SER A 307 -5.27 1.29 6.87
C SER A 307 -4.05 1.58 7.75
N ALA A 308 -3.41 0.52 8.24
CA ALA A 308 -2.02 0.57 8.65
C ALA A 308 -1.27 -0.53 7.89
N ALA A 309 0.00 -0.29 7.57
CA ALA A 309 0.83 -1.19 6.79
C ALA A 309 2.25 -1.20 7.34
N ILE A 310 2.87 -2.39 7.41
CA ILE A 310 4.33 -2.45 7.42
C ILE A 310 4.78 -2.25 5.98
N LEU A 311 5.72 -1.34 5.82
CA LEU A 311 6.33 -1.14 4.52
C LEU A 311 7.57 -1.97 4.31
N PHE A 312 8.39 -2.07 5.36
CA PHE A 312 9.65 -2.77 5.35
C PHE A 312 9.88 -3.36 6.72
N ALA A 313 10.40 -4.58 6.73
CA ALA A 313 10.86 -5.22 7.94
C ALA A 313 11.98 -6.18 7.57
N VAL A 314 13.17 -5.85 8.04
CA VAL A 314 14.39 -6.66 7.96
C VAL A 314 14.85 -6.73 9.40
N PRO A 315 14.61 -7.85 10.10
CA PRO A 315 14.97 -7.98 11.49
C PRO A 315 16.41 -7.49 11.76
N PRO A 316 16.63 -6.65 12.80
CA PRO A 316 15.65 -6.22 13.80
C PRO A 316 14.84 -4.97 13.44
N THR A 317 15.05 -4.35 12.27
CA THR A 317 14.53 -3.01 11.95
C THR A 317 13.22 -3.05 11.17
N TRP A 318 12.20 -2.35 11.64
CA TRP A 318 10.82 -2.38 11.13
C TRP A 318 10.31 -0.94 10.96
N ILE A 319 9.62 -0.64 9.85
CA ILE A 319 8.92 0.65 9.64
C ILE A 319 7.42 0.42 9.50
N LEU A 320 6.69 1.08 10.39
CA LEU A 320 5.23 1.07 10.47
C LEU A 320 4.67 2.37 9.89
N HIS A 321 3.70 2.21 8.99
CA HIS A 321 2.93 3.29 8.38
C HIS A 321 1.48 3.23 8.81
N ILE A 322 0.95 4.39 9.17
CA ILE A 322 -0.39 4.49 9.72
C ILE A 322 -1.15 5.54 8.94
N HIS A 323 -2.11 5.10 8.12
CA HIS A 323 -2.87 5.96 7.24
C HIS A 323 -4.21 6.31 7.89
N TYR A 324 -4.46 7.61 8.01
CA TYR A 324 -5.72 8.13 8.47
C TYR A 324 -6.10 9.37 7.66
N SER A 325 -7.39 9.48 7.34
CA SER A 325 -7.93 10.62 6.62
C SER A 325 -8.77 11.47 7.56
N PHE A 326 -8.73 12.80 7.39
CA PHE A 326 -9.69 13.71 8.01
C PHE A 326 -10.66 14.18 6.93
N THR A 327 -11.95 13.95 7.12
CA THR A 327 -12.99 14.21 6.12
C THR A 327 -13.18 15.69 5.75
N GLY A 328 -12.51 16.63 6.43
CA GLY A 328 -12.60 18.07 6.15
C GLY A 328 -11.49 18.67 5.27
N SER A 329 -10.30 18.06 5.20
CA SER A 329 -9.14 18.69 4.56
C SER A 329 -8.71 18.04 3.25
N GLY A 330 -9.40 16.97 2.80
CA GLY A 330 -9.08 16.22 1.58
C GLY A 330 -7.69 15.55 1.58
N GLY A 331 -6.96 15.61 2.69
CA GLY A 331 -5.57 15.19 2.80
C GLY A 331 -5.42 13.90 3.59
N LEU A 332 -4.82 12.89 2.98
CA LEU A 332 -4.32 11.71 3.69
C LEU A 332 -3.20 12.14 4.64
N ASN A 333 -3.30 11.72 5.90
CA ASN A 333 -2.24 11.85 6.89
C ASN A 333 -1.60 10.48 7.10
N ILE A 334 -0.28 10.46 7.20
CA ILE A 334 0.49 9.24 7.42
C ILE A 334 1.45 9.48 8.57
N ASP A 335 1.21 8.84 9.70
CA ASP A 335 2.20 8.79 10.78
C ASP A 335 3.15 7.62 10.56
N ARG A 336 4.43 7.88 10.79
CA ARG A 336 5.51 6.90 10.61
C ARG A 336 6.20 6.62 11.93
N TYR A 337 6.46 5.33 12.15
CA TYR A 337 7.19 4.84 13.31
C TYR A 337 8.28 3.88 12.86
N ARG A 338 9.42 3.92 13.55
CA ARG A 338 10.54 3.00 13.37
C ARG A 338 10.74 2.19 14.63
N SER A 339 11.01 0.91 14.47
CA SER A 339 11.51 0.05 15.53
C SER A 339 12.87 -0.50 15.11
N ASP A 340 13.84 -0.48 16.02
CA ASP A 340 15.17 -1.07 15.84
C ASP A 340 15.31 -2.40 16.62
N ASP A 341 14.22 -2.92 17.21
CA ASP A 341 14.18 -4.04 18.14
C ASP A 341 13.03 -5.03 17.86
N ASN A 342 12.74 -5.25 16.58
CA ASN A 342 11.71 -6.15 16.06
C ASN A 342 10.28 -5.78 16.48
N GLY A 343 9.98 -4.50 16.61
CA GLY A 343 8.66 -3.99 17.00
C GLY A 343 8.40 -3.98 18.51
N LEU A 344 9.44 -4.12 19.34
CA LEU A 344 9.31 -4.05 20.81
C LEU A 344 9.14 -2.59 21.27
N THR A 345 9.96 -1.68 20.76
CA THR A 345 9.83 -0.23 20.96
C THR A 345 9.69 0.47 19.61
N TRP A 346 9.03 1.63 19.61
CA TRP A 346 8.77 2.41 18.40
C TRP A 346 9.11 3.89 18.65
N ALA A 347 9.96 4.43 17.79
CA ALA A 347 10.26 5.85 17.71
C ALA A 347 9.38 6.49 16.63
N TYR A 348 8.66 7.55 16.99
CA TYR A 348 7.97 8.39 16.01
C TYR A 348 8.99 9.06 15.09
N LEU A 349 8.77 8.97 13.78
CA LEU A 349 9.59 9.64 12.79
C LEU A 349 8.96 10.99 12.43
N GLU A 350 7.74 10.98 11.88
CA GLU A 350 7.06 12.19 11.42
C GLU A 350 5.59 11.95 11.02
N ASN A 351 4.89 13.05 10.75
CA ASN A 351 3.55 13.09 10.17
C ASN A 351 3.64 13.64 8.75
N LEU A 352 3.12 12.90 7.79
CA LEU A 352 3.12 13.28 6.39
C LEU A 352 1.72 13.70 5.96
N ARG A 353 1.62 14.84 5.27
CA ARG A 353 0.39 15.31 4.63
C ARG A 353 0.52 15.24 3.11
N GLY A 354 -0.48 14.72 2.42
CA GLY A 354 -0.58 14.80 0.96
C GLY A 354 -0.74 13.45 0.27
N TYR A 355 -0.29 13.38 -0.98
CA TYR A 355 -0.47 12.19 -1.83
C TYR A 355 0.29 10.96 -1.32
N TYR A 356 -0.31 9.81 -1.58
CA TYR A 356 0.15 8.50 -1.16
C TYR A 356 1.37 8.05 -1.99
N TYR A 357 2.55 8.09 -1.39
CA TYR A 357 3.75 7.45 -1.96
C TYR A 357 4.28 6.44 -0.95
N GLU A 358 4.24 5.15 -1.31
CA GLU A 358 4.91 4.10 -0.54
C GLU A 358 6.42 4.39 -0.64
N PRO A 359 7.11 4.76 0.46
CA PRO A 359 8.54 4.91 0.43
C PRO A 359 9.18 3.57 0.12
N ALA A 360 10.44 3.59 -0.27
CA ALA A 360 11.25 2.40 -0.42
C ALA A 360 12.53 2.54 0.40
N PHE A 361 13.04 1.44 0.93
CA PHE A 361 14.29 1.43 1.70
C PHE A 361 15.23 0.34 1.22
N ALA A 362 16.52 0.63 1.26
CA ALA A 362 17.62 -0.25 0.91
C ALA A 362 17.84 -1.32 1.99
N PRO A 363 17.56 -2.60 1.73
CA PRO A 363 17.95 -3.66 2.66
C PRO A 363 19.43 -4.04 2.44
N PRO A 364 20.22 -4.43 3.46
CA PRO A 364 19.81 -4.63 4.85
C PRO A 364 20.18 -3.48 5.79
N ASP A 365 20.94 -2.46 5.38
CA ASP A 365 21.45 -1.41 6.28
C ASP A 365 20.56 -0.16 6.38
N TRP A 366 19.51 -0.08 5.55
CA TRP A 366 18.39 0.87 5.63
C TRP A 366 18.76 2.32 5.45
N LYS A 367 20.03 2.65 5.31
CA LYS A 367 20.50 4.03 5.21
C LYS A 367 19.72 4.76 4.13
N VAL A 368 19.61 4.15 2.96
CA VAL A 368 19.00 4.82 1.81
C VAL A 368 17.52 4.52 1.68
N GLY A 369 16.72 5.56 1.44
CA GLY A 369 15.30 5.42 1.14
C GLY A 369 14.76 6.58 0.33
N ILE A 370 13.68 6.34 -0.42
CA ILE A 370 13.11 7.29 -1.39
C ILE A 370 11.60 7.34 -1.24
N ARG A 371 11.03 8.54 -1.36
CA ARG A 371 9.59 8.76 -1.30
C ARG A 371 9.19 10.06 -1.96
N GLY A 372 8.31 10.04 -2.96
CA GLY A 372 7.90 11.29 -3.60
C GLY A 372 9.14 12.07 -4.00
N ASN A 373 9.22 13.31 -3.55
CA ASN A 373 10.38 14.16 -3.76
C ASN A 373 11.36 14.19 -2.59
N GLN A 374 11.46 13.11 -1.81
CA GLN A 374 12.30 13.05 -0.62
C GLN A 374 13.21 11.82 -0.64
N MET A 375 14.40 11.94 -0.06
CA MET A 375 15.36 10.85 0.10
C MET A 375 15.98 10.90 1.51
N THR A 376 16.27 9.73 2.08
CA THR A 376 17.01 9.53 3.33
C THR A 376 18.32 8.80 3.07
N GLN A 377 19.33 9.02 3.93
CA GLN A 377 20.60 8.28 3.97
C GLN A 377 20.90 7.68 5.37
N ASP A 378 19.96 7.75 6.31
CA ASP A 378 20.12 7.25 7.68
C ASP A 378 18.95 6.36 8.18
N GLY A 379 18.20 5.72 7.27
CA GLY A 379 17.06 4.88 7.65
C GLY A 379 15.85 5.67 8.10
N GLY A 380 15.58 6.77 7.40
CA GLY A 380 14.40 7.60 7.56
C GLY A 380 14.45 8.50 8.78
N ARG A 381 15.62 8.69 9.41
CA ARG A 381 15.78 9.63 10.52
C ARG A 381 15.81 11.06 10.01
N THR A 382 16.39 11.29 8.83
CA THR A 382 16.35 12.58 8.13
C THR A 382 15.93 12.42 6.67
N TRP A 383 15.07 13.32 6.21
CA TRP A 383 14.59 13.34 4.82
C TRP A 383 14.99 14.65 4.15
N GLN A 384 15.68 14.55 3.03
CA GLN A 384 16.07 15.67 2.18
C GLN A 384 15.09 15.81 1.02
N VAL A 385 14.52 17.00 0.85
CA VAL A 385 13.71 17.33 -0.33
C VAL A 385 14.60 17.40 -1.56
N LYS A 386 14.18 16.76 -2.65
CA LYS A 386 14.79 16.73 -3.96
C LYS A 386 13.88 17.47 -4.95
N SER A 387 14.44 17.92 -6.06
CA SER A 387 13.72 18.72 -7.08
C SER A 387 12.75 17.90 -7.94
N TRP A 388 12.69 16.59 -7.75
CA TRP A 388 11.95 15.65 -8.58
C TRP A 388 11.09 14.73 -7.72
N LEU A 389 10.01 14.18 -8.29
CA LEU A 389 9.04 13.34 -7.60
C LEU A 389 9.12 11.88 -8.10
N ILE A 390 9.45 10.94 -7.22
CA ILE A 390 9.36 9.49 -7.42
C ILE A 390 8.04 8.99 -6.83
N THR A 391 7.17 8.41 -7.67
CA THR A 391 5.86 7.90 -7.24
C THR A 391 5.96 6.59 -6.48
N ARG A 392 6.93 5.73 -6.82
CA ARG A 392 7.23 4.48 -6.11
C ARG A 392 8.70 4.15 -6.23
N ALA A 393 9.26 3.50 -5.22
CA ALA A 393 10.60 2.94 -5.32
C ALA A 393 10.64 1.51 -4.75
N ILE A 394 11.74 0.81 -5.00
CA ILE A 394 12.06 -0.49 -4.41
C ILE A 394 13.57 -0.69 -4.48
N PHE A 395 14.15 -1.29 -3.46
CA PHE A 395 15.57 -1.60 -3.42
C PHE A 395 15.74 -3.12 -3.49
N PRO A 396 16.15 -3.68 -4.64
CA PRO A 396 16.48 -5.10 -4.76
C PRO A 396 17.66 -5.50 -3.88
N ASN A 397 18.54 -4.55 -3.55
CA ASN A 397 19.75 -4.75 -2.75
C ASN A 397 20.19 -3.40 -2.11
N PRO A 398 21.19 -3.38 -1.21
CA PRO A 398 21.45 -2.19 -0.38
C PRO A 398 21.96 -0.96 -1.14
N TYR A 399 22.48 -1.16 -2.34
CA TYR A 399 23.12 -0.10 -3.12
C TYR A 399 22.38 0.18 -4.41
N GLU A 400 21.23 -0.43 -4.63
CA GLU A 400 20.51 -0.32 -5.88
C GLU A 400 19.06 0.02 -5.62
N VAL A 401 18.56 1.02 -6.34
CA VAL A 401 17.19 1.49 -6.20
C VAL A 401 16.52 1.57 -7.55
N PHE A 402 15.35 0.96 -7.64
CA PHE A 402 14.41 1.19 -8.70
C PHE A 402 13.40 2.23 -8.27
N ALA A 403 13.07 3.13 -9.17
CA ALA A 403 12.11 4.17 -8.91
C ALA A 403 11.24 4.46 -10.12
N VAL A 404 9.96 4.68 -9.88
CA VAL A 404 9.02 5.18 -10.86
C VAL A 404 8.98 6.70 -10.75
N LYS A 405 9.25 7.39 -11.85
CA LYS A 405 8.94 8.82 -12.02
C LYS A 405 8.09 8.98 -13.27
N ASP A 406 6.86 9.45 -13.10
CA ASP A 406 5.86 9.54 -14.16
C ASP A 406 5.60 8.16 -14.80
N SER A 407 6.33 7.89 -15.88
CA SER A 407 6.30 6.72 -16.75
C SER A 407 7.68 6.07 -16.92
N LEU A 408 8.66 6.48 -16.11
CA LEU A 408 10.05 6.01 -16.20
C LEU A 408 10.35 5.10 -15.03
N ILE A 409 11.03 3.98 -15.29
CA ILE A 409 11.76 3.23 -14.26
C ILE A 409 13.20 3.70 -14.30
N LEU A 410 13.65 4.26 -13.18
CA LEU A 410 15.00 4.73 -12.92
C LEU A 410 15.71 3.67 -12.09
N ARG A 411 16.96 3.37 -12.42
CA ARG A 411 17.89 2.60 -11.61
C ARG A 411 18.94 3.54 -11.05
N GLY A 412 19.06 3.64 -9.74
CA GLY A 412 20.10 4.40 -9.08
C GLY A 412 21.05 3.47 -8.35
N THR A 413 22.34 3.80 -8.35
CA THR A 413 23.29 3.20 -7.40
C THR A 413 23.47 4.15 -6.24
N ALA A 414 22.98 3.77 -5.07
CA ALA A 414 23.24 4.50 -3.83
C ALA A 414 24.73 4.38 -3.47
N PRO A 415 25.35 5.44 -2.94
CA PRO A 415 26.78 5.46 -2.61
C PRO A 415 27.17 4.52 -1.48
#